data_AF-A0A8S4GG24-F1
#
_entry.id   AF-A0A8S4GG24-F1
#
_cell.length_a   1.000
_cell.length_b   1.000
_cell.length_c   1.000
_cell.angle_alpha   90.00
_cell.angle_beta   90.00
_cell.angle_gamma   90.00
#
_symmetry.space_group_name_H-M   'P 1'
#
loop_
_entity.id
_entity.type
_entity.pdbx_description
1 polymer ?
#
loop_
_entity_poly.entity_id
_entity_poly.type
_entity_poly.pdbx_seq_one_letter_code
_entity_poly.pdbx_strand_id
1 'polypeptide(L)'
;MSGNTNVPPPSNVYCLLSRCFSDDKIEKDPEYNCSTIIVENGPHLQELPLIVRRAKDLTGIREEKTNTERAPQHDTHNYPLIQAEFKECLALRDVFSLLSKCTKITPNIALGAMERIYHLEKNPHPLDTTPNYSSVAKDAIVEKLLKVVMKTEETQTILNALNAISTFIEPYKYEFCDEVLLRVSENKLNLDQICKFMEFLVKNRSNQKYSEMIDKLWVGFVDREHEINEDTISKIFKLLPHFRESKKTVLNLLEQKLLELWCRVKLPGMYEILNTYLQENSWRPDSFAIIAGWLYTNIHALDDDSLLEMVTAFTKIKYNDGQIEKSIERYIRLKGSKLESPILIVGILNYCMQFRIRNVHILNGCQEYYWRKGNYIPINFIKSIIFPYGFLYYYNSNYFTAVEKFVDDNYEKFSADDISSIILALIYTCHYPLQLVQKIFTPERLSNITDDSLLMRKMTLIDTAMTLECKEYLGPMLPKDQWSKSVSQDGRVRKIVTLIHEDLLEIAGGSERLSVSVLVPHLCSDEAYLIDIMLHPVGLGSNTFNWKSKCAKDEIVAVLVHLPEHYCSDDQLVGPQEMRKRHLRLLGMKVASLKYTTLYDFKSSKNNVGLQKYLKECIDNASLSL
;
A
#
# COMPACT_ATOMS: atom_id res chain seq x y z
N MET A 1 8.30 61.49 50.89
CA MET A 1 6.89 61.17 51.22
C MET A 1 6.53 59.92 50.43
N SER A 2 6.81 58.73 50.98
CA SER A 2 5.89 57.90 51.79
C SER A 2 4.67 57.43 50.99
N GLY A 3 4.41 56.13 50.77
CA GLY A 3 5.10 54.92 51.23
C GLY A 3 4.47 53.64 50.63
N ASN A 4 5.12 52.51 50.94
CA ASN A 4 4.63 51.15 51.25
C ASN A 4 3.36 50.62 50.51
N THR A 5 3.33 49.40 49.92
CA THR A 5 3.69 48.10 50.53
C THR A 5 3.86 46.95 49.51
N ASN A 6 4.86 46.08 49.78
CA ASN A 6 4.90 44.62 49.74
C ASN A 6 4.27 43.80 48.58
N VAL A 7 5.16 43.10 47.87
CA VAL A 7 4.89 41.95 46.99
C VAL A 7 5.02 40.64 47.77
N PRO A 8 4.13 39.65 47.51
CA PRO A 8 4.50 38.23 47.51
C PRO A 8 4.14 37.51 46.18
N PRO A 9 4.73 36.34 45.88
CA PRO A 9 4.72 35.68 44.56
C PRO A 9 3.42 34.90 44.27
N PRO A 10 3.17 34.48 43.01
CA PRO A 10 1.88 33.93 42.62
C PRO A 10 1.70 32.49 43.11
N SER A 11 0.63 32.31 43.87
CA SER A 11 0.07 31.04 44.30
C SER A 11 -0.70 30.35 43.18
N ASN A 12 -0.44 29.05 43.03
CA ASN A 12 -1.21 28.06 42.28
C ASN A 12 -2.73 28.30 42.32
N VAL A 13 -3.34 28.42 41.14
CA VAL A 13 -4.78 28.32 40.99
C VAL A 13 -5.09 26.99 40.31
N TYR A 14 -5.62 26.08 41.14
CA TYR A 14 -6.34 24.88 40.75
C TYR A 14 -7.37 25.19 39.67
N CYS A 15 -7.30 24.49 38.53
CA CYS A 15 -8.43 24.38 37.62
C CYS A 15 -9.05 22.99 37.81
N LEU A 16 -10.06 22.93 38.68
CA LEU A 16 -11.01 21.84 38.78
C LEU A 16 -11.72 21.67 37.43
N LEU A 17 -11.44 20.58 36.72
CA LEU A 17 -12.31 20.09 35.66
C LEU A 17 -12.82 18.70 36.06
N SER A 18 -13.95 18.75 36.76
CA SER A 18 -14.90 17.65 36.87
C SER A 18 -15.33 17.19 35.49
N ARG A 19 -15.25 15.89 35.20
CA ARG A 19 -16.07 15.21 34.18
C ARG A 19 -16.28 13.73 34.51
N CYS A 20 -17.50 13.49 34.98
CA CYS A 20 -18.35 12.30 34.90
C CYS A 20 -17.70 10.90 34.95
N PHE A 21 -17.76 10.30 36.15
CA PHE A 21 -17.88 8.86 36.31
C PHE A 21 -19.26 8.43 35.79
N SER A 22 -19.30 7.51 34.83
CA SER A 22 -20.50 6.73 34.58
C SER A 22 -20.57 5.67 35.68
N ASP A 23 -21.50 5.84 36.60
CA ASP A 23 -21.98 4.80 37.50
C ASP A 23 -22.55 3.66 36.64
N ASP A 24 -21.91 2.50 36.68
CA ASP A 24 -22.63 1.24 36.58
C ASP A 24 -22.39 0.45 37.87
N LYS A 25 -23.51 0.18 38.53
CA LYS A 25 -23.62 -0.42 39.85
C LYS A 25 -23.36 -1.92 39.81
N ILE A 26 -22.64 -2.37 40.84
CA ILE A 26 -22.54 -3.74 41.37
C ILE A 26 -21.68 -4.69 40.53
N GLU A 27 -20.37 -4.65 40.76
CA GLU A 27 -19.51 -5.83 40.71
C GLU A 27 -18.36 -5.63 41.72
N LYS A 28 -17.87 -6.73 42.30
CA LYS A 28 -16.90 -6.76 43.41
C LYS A 28 -15.71 -5.83 43.15
N ASP A 29 -15.31 -5.06 44.16
CA ASP A 29 -14.15 -4.14 44.18
C ASP A 29 -12.99 -4.68 43.33
N PRO A 30 -12.81 -4.21 42.07
CA PRO A 30 -11.89 -4.83 41.15
C PRO A 30 -10.45 -4.53 41.59
N GLU A 31 -9.57 -5.54 41.49
CA GLU A 31 -8.17 -5.42 41.91
C GLU A 31 -7.37 -4.43 41.03
N TYR A 32 -7.96 -3.98 39.93
CA TYR A 32 -7.40 -3.07 38.92
C TYR A 32 -8.47 -2.12 38.35
N ASN A 33 -8.02 -0.95 37.89
CA ASN A 33 -8.81 0.04 37.17
C ASN A 33 -8.26 0.24 35.75
N CYS A 34 -9.15 0.44 34.78
CA CYS A 34 -8.78 0.92 33.45
C CYS A 34 -8.56 2.43 33.52
N SER A 35 -7.43 2.91 33.00
CA SER A 35 -7.10 4.33 32.94
C SER A 35 -6.48 4.68 31.60
N THR A 36 -6.16 5.95 31.40
CA THR A 36 -5.46 6.44 30.21
C THR A 36 -4.25 7.27 30.63
N ILE A 37 -3.20 7.24 29.83
CA ILE A 37 -2.02 8.10 29.95
C ILE A 37 -1.89 8.96 28.71
N ILE A 38 -1.48 10.20 28.90
CA ILE A 38 -1.11 11.08 27.79
C ILE A 38 0.40 10.92 27.57
N VAL A 39 0.78 10.44 26.39
CA VAL A 39 2.17 10.33 25.95
C VAL A 39 2.46 11.41 24.93
N GLU A 40 3.52 12.18 25.17
CA GLU A 40 4.04 13.18 24.26
C GLU A 40 5.29 12.64 23.54
N ASN A 41 5.20 12.52 22.22
CA ASN A 41 6.31 12.13 21.35
C ASN A 41 6.59 13.26 20.35
N GLY A 42 7.49 14.19 20.73
CA GLY A 42 7.73 15.42 19.96
C GLY A 42 6.47 16.30 19.94
N PRO A 43 6.02 16.83 18.78
CA PRO A 43 4.81 17.66 18.70
C PRO A 43 3.50 16.86 18.80
N HIS A 44 3.56 15.54 19.01
CA HIS A 44 2.41 14.66 19.00
C HIS A 44 2.01 14.23 20.41
N LEU A 45 0.81 14.64 20.81
CA LEU A 45 0.16 14.23 22.04
C LEU A 45 -0.81 13.07 21.72
N GLN A 46 -0.76 11.98 22.50
CA GLN A 46 -1.61 10.81 22.29
C GLN A 46 -2.10 10.24 23.63
N GLU A 47 -3.38 9.93 23.71
CA GLU A 47 -3.98 9.24 24.86
C GLU A 47 -3.91 7.73 24.65
N LEU A 48 -3.32 6.99 25.59
CA LEU A 48 -3.11 5.55 25.51
C LEU A 48 -3.78 4.83 26.68
N PRO A 49 -4.46 3.69 26.45
CA PRO A 49 -5.09 2.94 27.53
C PRO A 49 -4.06 2.20 28.38
N LEU A 50 -4.31 2.14 29.68
CA LEU A 50 -3.49 1.47 30.69
C LEU A 50 -4.34 0.66 31.66
N ILE A 51 -3.71 -0.34 32.26
CA ILE A 51 -4.24 -1.08 33.40
C ILE A 51 -3.48 -0.63 34.64
N VAL A 52 -4.21 -0.19 35.66
CA VAL A 52 -3.64 0.29 36.92
C VAL A 52 -4.08 -0.64 38.03
N ARG A 53 -3.13 -1.36 38.65
CA ARG A 53 -3.41 -2.22 39.81
C ARG A 53 -3.32 -1.41 41.10
N ARG A 54 -4.25 -1.66 42.03
CA ARG A 54 -4.18 -1.07 43.37
C ARG A 54 -3.10 -1.81 44.18
N ALA A 55 -2.03 -1.10 44.53
CA ALA A 55 -0.96 -1.67 45.35
C ALA A 55 -1.51 -2.07 46.74
N LYS A 56 -1.49 -3.36 47.06
CA LYS A 56 -1.92 -3.88 48.37
C LYS A 56 -0.80 -3.84 49.41
N ASP A 57 0.46 -3.76 48.98
CA ASP A 57 1.64 -3.64 49.84
C ASP A 57 2.76 -2.87 49.11
N LEU A 58 3.19 -1.72 49.66
CA LEU A 58 4.22 -0.85 49.08
C LEU A 58 5.65 -1.24 49.50
N THR A 59 5.79 -2.32 50.25
CA THR A 59 7.03 -2.76 50.88
C THR A 59 8.03 -3.41 49.91
N GLY A 60 7.58 -3.84 48.71
CA GLY A 60 8.42 -4.47 47.68
C GLY A 60 8.81 -3.60 46.48
N ILE A 61 8.52 -2.29 46.50
CA ILE A 61 8.85 -1.38 45.36
C ILE A 61 10.32 -0.91 45.42
N ARG A 62 11.05 -1.23 46.49
CA ARG A 62 12.45 -0.86 46.68
C ARG A 62 13.29 -2.14 46.74
N GLU A 63 14.04 -2.38 45.65
CA GLU A 63 14.97 -3.51 45.41
C GLU A 63 14.22 -4.77 44.94
N GLU A 64 14.42 -5.29 43.72
CA GLU A 64 15.64 -5.98 43.27
C GLU A 64 15.90 -5.79 41.77
N LYS A 65 17.01 -5.09 41.44
CA LYS A 65 17.92 -5.60 40.42
C LYS A 65 18.83 -6.59 41.17
N THR A 66 19.13 -7.73 40.55
CA THR A 66 19.96 -8.86 41.01
C THR A 66 19.30 -9.89 41.94
N ASN A 67 18.75 -10.97 41.38
CA ASN A 67 19.44 -12.26 41.28
C ASN A 67 18.64 -13.26 40.44
N THR A 68 19.31 -13.88 39.48
CA THR A 68 18.79 -14.98 38.66
C THR A 68 18.80 -16.25 39.51
N GLU A 69 17.83 -16.41 40.39
CA GLU A 69 17.53 -17.75 40.92
C GLU A 69 16.71 -18.50 39.87
N ARG A 70 17.28 -19.59 39.38
CA ARG A 70 16.63 -20.50 38.43
C ARG A 70 15.30 -20.95 39.03
N ALA A 71 14.20 -20.56 38.39
CA ALA A 71 12.88 -21.14 38.66
C ALA A 71 13.00 -22.68 38.61
N PRO A 72 12.39 -23.41 39.55
CA PRO A 72 12.42 -24.86 39.55
C PRO A 72 11.82 -25.36 38.23
N GLN A 73 12.58 -26.21 37.53
CA GLN A 73 12.11 -26.95 36.37
C GLN A 73 10.96 -27.85 36.81
N HIS A 74 9.72 -27.37 36.75
CA HIS A 74 8.54 -28.19 36.93
C HIS A 74 7.85 -28.42 35.57
N ASP A 75 8.13 -29.61 35.02
CA ASP A 75 7.19 -30.50 34.32
C ASP A 75 6.31 -29.96 33.18
N THR A 76 6.84 -29.14 32.27
CA THR A 76 6.20 -28.94 30.95
C THR A 76 6.12 -30.26 30.14
N HIS A 77 6.94 -31.26 30.48
CA HIS A 77 6.99 -32.56 29.82
C HIS A 77 5.85 -33.54 30.18
N ASN A 78 5.02 -33.26 31.20
CA ASN A 78 3.99 -34.20 31.65
C ASN A 78 2.58 -33.92 31.11
N TYR A 79 2.31 -32.78 30.49
CA TYR A 79 0.97 -32.47 29.97
C TYR A 79 0.44 -33.45 28.89
N PRO A 80 1.25 -33.94 27.93
CA PRO A 80 0.82 -34.94 26.95
C PRO A 80 0.49 -36.30 27.60
N LEU A 81 1.23 -36.68 28.64
CA LEU A 81 1.00 -37.90 29.42
C LEU A 81 -0.31 -37.80 30.22
N ILE A 82 -0.55 -36.65 30.86
CA ILE A 82 -1.80 -36.34 31.57
C ILE A 82 -2.98 -36.38 30.59
N GLN A 83 -2.85 -35.78 29.40
CA GLN A 83 -3.89 -35.88 28.35
C GLN A 83 -4.14 -37.32 27.90
N ALA A 84 -3.10 -38.18 27.85
CA ALA A 84 -3.27 -39.58 27.50
C ALA A 84 -4.07 -40.35 28.56
N GLU A 85 -3.77 -40.17 29.85
CA GLU A 85 -4.52 -40.79 30.95
C GLU A 85 -5.98 -40.35 31.00
N PHE A 86 -6.26 -39.06 30.80
CA PHE A 86 -7.64 -38.58 30.75
C PHE A 86 -8.38 -39.08 29.49
N LYS A 87 -7.70 -39.32 28.36
CA LYS A 87 -8.32 -39.91 27.16
C LYS A 87 -8.86 -41.32 27.38
N GLU A 88 -8.33 -42.07 28.35
CA GLU A 88 -8.81 -43.41 28.71
C GLU A 88 -10.13 -43.39 29.51
N CYS A 89 -10.53 -42.24 30.08
CA CYS A 89 -11.78 -42.10 30.82
C CYS A 89 -12.99 -42.13 29.87
N LEU A 90 -13.83 -43.16 29.90
CA LEU A 90 -14.95 -43.33 28.96
C LEU A 90 -16.24 -42.64 29.43
N ALA A 91 -16.37 -42.35 30.73
CA ALA A 91 -17.50 -41.63 31.31
C ALA A 91 -17.07 -40.50 32.26
N LEU A 92 -17.97 -39.54 32.52
CA LEU A 92 -17.72 -38.43 33.47
C LEU A 92 -17.32 -38.93 34.87
N ARG A 93 -17.89 -40.08 35.27
CA ARG A 93 -17.58 -40.73 36.55
C ARG A 93 -16.11 -41.16 36.64
N ASP A 94 -15.52 -41.58 35.53
CA ASP A 94 -14.11 -42.00 35.47
C ASP A 94 -13.19 -40.80 35.64
N VAL A 95 -13.55 -39.65 35.04
CA VAL A 95 -12.81 -38.39 35.20
C VAL A 95 -12.86 -37.92 36.65
N PHE A 96 -14.02 -37.94 37.30
CA PHE A 96 -14.15 -37.57 38.72
C PHE A 96 -13.48 -38.57 39.67
N SER A 97 -13.47 -39.86 39.32
CA SER A 97 -12.73 -40.90 40.05
C SER A 97 -11.23 -40.66 39.96
N LEU A 98 -10.72 -40.29 38.77
CA LEU A 98 -9.31 -39.94 38.59
C LEU A 98 -8.94 -38.68 39.38
N LEU A 99 -9.76 -37.63 39.33
CA LEU A 99 -9.56 -36.40 40.10
C LEU A 99 -9.58 -36.63 41.62
N SER A 100 -10.39 -37.56 42.12
CA SER A 100 -10.43 -37.87 43.56
C SER A 100 -9.24 -38.71 44.04
N LYS A 101 -8.55 -39.41 43.12
CA LYS A 101 -7.30 -40.13 43.40
C LYS A 101 -6.07 -39.23 43.37
N CYS A 102 -6.16 -38.04 42.79
CA CYS A 102 -5.07 -37.07 42.80
C CYS A 102 -4.87 -36.49 44.21
N THR A 103 -3.67 -36.64 44.78
CA THR A 103 -3.29 -36.04 46.07
C THR A 103 -3.26 -34.51 46.03
N LYS A 104 -2.91 -33.95 44.87
CA LYS A 104 -3.00 -32.51 44.58
C LYS A 104 -3.43 -32.32 43.13
N ILE A 105 -4.50 -31.56 42.92
CA ILE A 105 -4.95 -31.19 41.57
C ILE A 105 -4.02 -30.08 41.09
N THR A 106 -3.09 -30.42 40.20
CA THR A 106 -2.23 -29.44 39.53
C THR A 106 -2.99 -28.79 38.37
N PRO A 107 -2.54 -27.63 37.88
CA PRO A 107 -3.18 -26.92 36.78
C PRO A 107 -3.29 -27.72 35.48
N ASN A 108 -2.23 -28.47 35.15
CA ASN A 108 -2.18 -29.31 33.97
C ASN A 108 -3.15 -30.50 34.08
N ILE A 109 -3.34 -31.05 35.29
CA ILE A 109 -4.37 -32.06 35.59
C ILE A 109 -5.77 -31.45 35.49
N ALA A 110 -5.98 -30.24 36.02
CA ALA A 110 -7.25 -29.54 35.94
C ALA A 110 -7.65 -29.25 34.49
N LEU A 111 -6.70 -28.77 33.67
CA LEU A 111 -6.91 -28.51 32.25
C LEU A 111 -7.21 -29.80 31.47
N GLY A 112 -6.43 -30.86 31.67
CA GLY A 112 -6.67 -32.16 31.01
C GLY A 112 -8.03 -32.78 31.38
N ALA A 113 -8.44 -32.65 32.65
CA ALA A 113 -9.76 -33.08 33.10
C ALA A 113 -10.88 -32.27 32.43
N MET A 114 -10.73 -30.94 32.33
CA MET A 114 -11.71 -30.06 31.67
C MET A 114 -11.87 -30.38 30.18
N GLU A 115 -10.77 -30.60 29.45
CA GLU A 115 -10.81 -30.98 28.04
C GLU A 115 -11.54 -32.32 27.83
N ARG A 116 -11.31 -33.30 28.72
CA ARG A 116 -12.00 -34.60 28.63
C ARG A 116 -13.48 -34.51 28.98
N ILE A 117 -13.85 -33.75 30.02
CA ILE A 117 -15.25 -33.49 30.37
C ILE A 117 -16.00 -32.91 29.16
N TYR A 118 -15.40 -31.94 28.47
CA TYR A 118 -15.98 -31.37 27.24
C TYR A 118 -16.12 -32.40 26.11
N HIS A 119 -15.09 -33.23 25.87
CA HIS A 119 -15.15 -34.25 24.82
C HIS A 119 -16.28 -35.27 25.05
N LEU A 120 -16.48 -35.70 26.29
CA LEU A 120 -17.52 -36.66 26.65
C LEU A 120 -18.94 -36.10 26.46
N GLU A 121 -19.12 -34.79 26.56
CA GLU A 121 -20.41 -34.13 26.32
C GLU A 121 -20.75 -33.94 24.85
N LYS A 122 -19.74 -33.67 24.02
CA LYS A 122 -19.93 -33.47 22.58
C LYS A 122 -20.23 -34.79 21.86
N ASN A 123 -19.73 -35.92 22.39
CA ASN A 123 -19.90 -37.26 21.84
C ASN A 123 -20.46 -38.22 22.89
N PRO A 124 -21.77 -38.13 23.23
CA PRO A 124 -22.37 -39.02 24.21
C PRO A 124 -22.36 -40.48 23.72
N HIS A 125 -21.92 -41.41 24.56
CA HIS A 125 -21.94 -42.83 24.23
C HIS A 125 -23.40 -43.36 24.24
N PRO A 126 -23.76 -44.33 23.38
CA PRO A 126 -25.14 -44.86 23.29
C PRO A 126 -25.68 -45.52 24.58
N LEU A 127 -24.81 -45.79 25.56
CA LEU A 127 -25.16 -46.44 26.83
C LEU A 127 -25.46 -45.44 27.97
N ASP A 128 -25.31 -44.13 27.77
CA ASP A 128 -25.62 -43.12 28.78
C ASP A 128 -27.13 -42.79 28.79
N THR A 129 -27.94 -43.71 29.34
CA THR A 129 -29.38 -43.50 29.59
C THR A 129 -29.68 -42.98 31.01
N THR A 130 -28.74 -42.29 31.65
CA THR A 130 -29.01 -41.64 32.95
C THR A 130 -28.57 -40.17 32.95
N PRO A 131 -29.51 -39.22 32.80
CA PRO A 131 -29.23 -37.81 33.00
C PRO A 131 -29.32 -37.52 34.50
N ASN A 132 -28.33 -37.94 35.31
CA ASN A 132 -28.35 -37.60 36.75
C ASN A 132 -26.99 -37.75 37.48
N TYR A 133 -25.93 -37.16 36.92
CA TYR A 133 -25.04 -36.38 37.79
C TYR A 133 -25.63 -34.97 37.81
N SER A 134 -26.04 -34.48 38.98
CA SER A 134 -26.70 -33.17 39.08
C SER A 134 -25.83 -32.10 38.41
N SER A 135 -26.39 -31.32 37.48
CA SER A 135 -25.61 -30.30 36.76
C SER A 135 -24.86 -29.41 37.74
N VAL A 136 -25.48 -29.12 38.89
CA VAL A 136 -24.93 -28.33 40.01
C VAL A 136 -23.62 -28.88 40.58
N ALA A 137 -23.49 -30.19 40.81
CA ALA A 137 -22.25 -30.75 41.38
C ALA A 137 -21.10 -30.73 40.35
N LYS A 138 -21.44 -30.95 39.09
CA LYS A 138 -20.52 -30.83 37.96
C LYS A 138 -20.07 -29.37 37.79
N ASP A 139 -21.00 -28.42 37.80
CA ASP A 139 -20.72 -26.99 37.67
C ASP A 139 -19.80 -26.50 38.80
N ALA A 140 -20.00 -26.97 40.03
CA ALA A 140 -19.15 -26.66 41.18
C ALA A 140 -17.72 -27.27 41.06
N ILE A 141 -17.60 -28.48 40.50
CA ILE A 141 -16.28 -29.10 40.26
C ILE A 141 -15.54 -28.33 39.16
N VAL A 142 -16.22 -27.99 38.06
CA VAL A 142 -15.65 -27.21 36.95
C VAL A 142 -15.24 -25.82 37.43
N GLU A 143 -16.05 -25.12 38.23
CA GLU A 143 -15.70 -23.83 38.83
C GLU A 143 -14.44 -23.93 39.72
N LYS A 144 -14.31 -25.02 40.48
CA LYS A 144 -13.13 -25.26 41.33
C LYS A 144 -11.88 -25.54 40.49
N LEU A 145 -12.01 -26.29 39.40
CA LEU A 145 -10.92 -26.54 38.45
C LEU A 145 -10.48 -25.24 37.76
N LEU A 146 -11.42 -24.40 37.31
CA LEU A 146 -11.15 -23.10 36.71
C LEU A 146 -10.39 -22.17 37.66
N LYS A 147 -10.80 -22.09 38.94
CA LYS A 147 -10.07 -21.32 39.97
C LYS A 147 -8.67 -21.86 40.23
N VAL A 148 -8.47 -23.18 40.12
CA VAL A 148 -7.13 -23.78 40.22
C VAL A 148 -6.27 -23.38 39.03
N VAL A 149 -6.82 -23.31 37.81
CA VAL A 149 -6.10 -22.88 36.59
C VAL A 149 -5.80 -21.38 36.56
N MET A 150 -6.67 -20.53 37.14
CA MET A 150 -6.40 -19.08 37.24
C MET A 150 -5.30 -18.74 38.25
N LYS A 151 -5.17 -19.49 39.35
CA LYS A 151 -4.18 -19.24 40.41
C LYS A 151 -2.76 -19.72 40.08
N THR A 152 -2.44 -19.94 38.81
CA THR A 152 -1.25 -20.67 38.40
C THR A 152 -0.16 -19.71 38.00
N GLU A 153 1.09 -19.92 38.41
CA GLU A 153 2.18 -19.08 37.92
C GLU A 153 2.50 -19.37 36.44
N GLU A 154 2.13 -20.55 35.94
CA GLU A 154 2.41 -21.00 34.58
C GLU A 154 1.46 -20.37 33.54
N THR A 155 1.92 -19.32 32.88
CA THR A 155 1.13 -18.59 31.87
C THR A 155 0.74 -19.43 30.66
N GLN A 156 1.57 -20.41 30.27
CA GLN A 156 1.25 -21.28 29.13
C GLN A 156 -0.03 -22.09 29.36
N THR A 157 -0.26 -22.53 30.60
CA THR A 157 -1.44 -23.30 30.99
C THR A 157 -2.71 -22.46 30.93
N ILE A 158 -2.62 -21.18 31.27
CA ILE A 158 -3.72 -20.22 31.11
C ILE A 158 -4.01 -19.95 29.63
N LEU A 159 -2.97 -19.75 28.80
CA LEU A 159 -3.15 -19.54 27.37
C LEU A 159 -3.73 -20.79 26.67
N ASN A 160 -3.34 -21.98 27.12
CA ASN A 160 -3.92 -23.23 26.63
C ASN A 160 -5.38 -23.37 27.05
N ALA A 161 -5.71 -23.02 28.29
CA ALA A 161 -7.09 -22.99 28.78
C ALA A 161 -7.97 -21.99 27.99
N LEU A 162 -7.46 -20.79 27.70
CA LEU A 162 -8.16 -19.80 26.86
C LEU A 162 -8.41 -20.31 25.43
N ASN A 163 -7.45 -21.03 24.85
CA ASN A 163 -7.58 -21.61 23.51
C ASN A 163 -8.42 -22.89 23.46
N ALA A 164 -8.67 -23.54 24.60
CA ALA A 164 -9.51 -24.73 24.65
C ALA A 164 -10.97 -24.36 24.31
N ILE A 165 -11.48 -24.96 23.23
CA ILE A 165 -12.86 -24.76 22.79
C ILE A 165 -13.77 -25.54 23.74
N SER A 166 -14.20 -24.93 24.85
CA SER A 166 -15.22 -25.50 25.71
C SER A 166 -16.28 -24.47 26.09
N THR A 167 -17.55 -24.86 25.99
CA THR A 167 -18.71 -24.05 26.40
C THR A 167 -18.66 -23.64 27.87
N PHE A 168 -17.91 -24.37 28.70
CA PHE A 168 -17.70 -24.08 30.13
C PHE A 168 -16.72 -22.95 30.41
N ILE A 169 -15.79 -22.69 29.49
CA ILE A 169 -14.80 -21.61 29.64
C ILE A 169 -15.40 -20.28 29.21
N GLU A 170 -16.41 -20.28 28.32
CA GLU A 170 -17.08 -19.07 27.81
C GLU A 170 -17.45 -18.03 28.89
N PRO A 171 -18.11 -18.39 30.01
CA PRO A 171 -18.43 -17.42 31.06
C PRO A 171 -17.21 -16.88 31.81
N TYR A 172 -16.08 -17.60 31.83
CA TYR A 172 -14.86 -17.22 32.57
C TYR A 172 -13.76 -16.63 31.67
N LYS A 173 -13.93 -16.62 30.33
CA LYS A 173 -12.89 -16.13 29.39
C LYS A 173 -12.41 -14.73 29.72
N TYR A 174 -13.30 -13.84 30.17
CA TYR A 174 -12.91 -12.48 30.55
C TYR A 174 -11.99 -12.46 31.78
N GLU A 175 -12.29 -13.25 32.81
CA GLU A 175 -11.43 -13.35 34.01
C GLU A 175 -10.04 -13.88 33.65
N PHE A 176 -9.97 -14.87 32.75
CA PHE A 176 -8.69 -15.35 32.23
C PHE A 176 -7.96 -14.30 31.39
N CYS A 177 -8.66 -13.53 30.55
CA CYS A 177 -8.04 -12.47 29.76
C CYS A 177 -7.50 -11.34 30.64
N ASP A 178 -8.24 -10.96 31.68
CA ASP A 178 -7.84 -9.95 32.65
C ASP A 178 -6.61 -10.40 33.44
N GLU A 179 -6.56 -11.66 33.88
CA GLU A 179 -5.39 -12.25 34.53
C GLU A 179 -4.16 -12.26 33.60
N VAL A 180 -4.34 -12.60 32.31
CA VAL A 180 -3.23 -12.53 31.34
C VAL A 180 -2.76 -11.10 31.13
N LEU A 181 -3.68 -10.14 31.02
CA LEU A 181 -3.33 -8.72 30.92
C LEU A 181 -2.57 -8.20 32.13
N LEU A 182 -2.95 -8.62 33.34
CA LEU A 182 -2.19 -8.30 34.55
C LEU A 182 -0.77 -8.83 34.47
N ARG A 183 -0.58 -10.08 34.03
CA ARG A 183 0.77 -10.64 33.84
C ARG A 183 1.58 -9.94 32.76
N VAL A 184 0.93 -9.40 31.73
CA VAL A 184 1.60 -8.52 30.75
C VAL A 184 2.12 -7.27 31.45
N SER A 185 1.30 -6.60 32.27
CA SER A 185 1.71 -5.42 33.04
C SER A 185 2.78 -5.70 34.11
N GLU A 186 2.85 -6.94 34.61
CA GLU A 186 3.87 -7.38 35.56
C GLU A 186 5.15 -7.90 34.88
N ASN A 187 5.25 -7.78 33.56
CA ASN A 187 6.37 -8.27 32.77
C ASN A 187 6.67 -9.77 33.01
N LYS A 188 5.61 -10.59 33.11
CA LYS A 188 5.70 -12.06 33.33
C LYS A 188 5.52 -12.88 32.04
N LEU A 189 5.12 -12.27 30.93
CA LEU A 189 4.97 -12.94 29.63
C LEU A 189 6.14 -12.64 28.70
N ASN A 190 6.64 -13.64 27.98
CA ASN A 190 7.56 -13.42 26.86
C ASN A 190 6.83 -12.94 25.59
N LEU A 191 7.56 -12.41 24.60
CA LEU A 191 6.94 -11.89 23.37
C LEU A 191 6.08 -12.89 22.60
N ASP A 192 6.46 -14.18 22.55
CA ASP A 192 5.68 -15.21 21.85
C ASP A 192 4.33 -15.48 22.53
N GLN A 193 4.31 -15.46 23.87
CA GLN A 193 3.09 -15.56 24.68
C GLN A 193 2.19 -14.33 24.49
N ILE A 194 2.77 -13.12 24.44
CA ILE A 194 2.00 -11.89 24.15
C ILE A 194 1.38 -11.96 22.75
N CYS A 195 2.15 -12.40 21.74
CA CYS A 195 1.65 -12.58 20.37
C CYS A 195 0.50 -13.61 20.33
N LYS A 196 0.67 -14.78 20.96
CA LYS A 196 -0.38 -15.82 21.04
C LYS A 196 -1.65 -15.31 21.72
N PHE A 197 -1.51 -14.53 22.80
CA PHE A 197 -2.65 -13.93 23.47
C PHE A 197 -3.35 -12.90 22.57
N MET A 198 -2.59 -12.07 21.87
CA MET A 198 -3.14 -11.11 20.92
C MET A 198 -3.88 -11.81 19.77
N GLU A 199 -3.32 -12.89 19.21
CA GLU A 199 -4.00 -13.71 18.19
C GLU A 199 -5.34 -14.27 18.69
N PHE A 200 -5.41 -14.70 19.95
CA PHE A 200 -6.66 -15.14 20.58
C PHE A 200 -7.68 -13.99 20.65
N LEU A 201 -7.27 -12.80 21.10
CA LEU A 201 -8.16 -11.63 21.17
C LEU A 201 -8.65 -11.21 19.77
N VAL A 202 -7.78 -11.25 18.77
CA VAL A 202 -8.11 -10.94 17.37
C VAL A 202 -9.14 -11.91 16.81
N LYS A 203 -9.02 -13.22 17.10
CA LYS A 203 -10.02 -14.23 16.68
C LYS A 203 -11.41 -13.97 17.29
N ASN A 204 -11.48 -13.34 18.46
CA ASN A 204 -12.72 -13.05 19.17
C ASN A 204 -13.14 -11.57 19.09
N ARG A 205 -12.61 -10.79 18.14
CA ARG A 205 -12.79 -9.32 18.05
C ARG A 205 -14.24 -8.85 17.88
N SER A 206 -15.19 -9.73 17.56
CA SER A 206 -16.62 -9.40 17.52
C SER A 206 -17.13 -8.86 18.85
N ASN A 207 -16.48 -9.21 19.97
CA ASN A 207 -16.80 -8.64 21.27
C ASN A 207 -16.00 -7.36 21.55
N GLN A 208 -16.70 -6.30 21.96
CA GLN A 208 -16.09 -5.01 22.30
C GLN A 208 -15.02 -5.12 23.39
N LYS A 209 -15.25 -5.94 24.44
CA LYS A 209 -14.29 -6.11 25.54
C LYS A 209 -12.93 -6.62 25.06
N TYR A 210 -12.91 -7.64 24.18
CA TYR A 210 -11.65 -8.14 23.63
C TYR A 210 -10.94 -7.11 22.75
N SER A 211 -11.71 -6.28 22.03
CA SER A 211 -11.10 -5.19 21.24
C SER A 211 -10.44 -4.13 22.12
N GLU A 212 -11.01 -3.79 23.27
CA GLU A 212 -10.42 -2.83 24.23
C GLU A 212 -9.17 -3.42 24.92
N MET A 213 -9.14 -4.75 25.11
CA MET A 213 -7.98 -5.45 25.65
C MET A 213 -6.78 -5.45 24.70
N ILE A 214 -7.03 -5.58 23.38
CA ILE A 214 -5.97 -5.52 22.37
C ILE A 214 -5.16 -4.23 22.51
N ASP A 215 -5.84 -3.09 22.62
CA ASP A 215 -5.17 -1.81 22.70
C ASP A 215 -4.31 -1.63 23.95
N LYS A 216 -4.55 -2.39 25.03
CA LYS A 216 -3.77 -2.36 26.27
C LYS A 216 -2.48 -3.19 26.20
N LEU A 217 -2.35 -4.09 25.22
CA LEU A 217 -1.17 -4.95 25.08
C LEU A 217 0.09 -4.21 24.63
N TRP A 218 -0.02 -2.95 24.19
CA TRP A 218 1.12 -2.15 23.75
C TRP A 218 2.22 -2.03 24.81
N VAL A 219 1.85 -1.94 26.09
CA VAL A 219 2.80 -1.87 27.22
C VAL A 219 3.73 -3.08 27.22
N GLY A 220 3.16 -4.27 27.00
CA GLY A 220 3.92 -5.51 26.96
C GLY A 220 4.96 -5.55 25.84
N PHE A 221 4.66 -4.94 24.69
CA PHE A 221 5.63 -4.85 23.59
C PHE A 221 6.72 -3.82 23.85
N VAL A 222 6.38 -2.69 24.48
CA VAL A 222 7.34 -1.62 24.83
C VAL A 222 8.30 -2.07 25.92
N ASP A 223 7.80 -2.68 27.01
CA ASP A 223 8.65 -3.15 28.12
C ASP A 223 9.60 -4.28 27.69
N ARG A 224 9.19 -5.06 26.68
CA ARG A 224 9.94 -6.19 26.09
C ARG A 224 10.69 -5.82 24.82
N GLU A 225 10.96 -4.53 24.60
CA GLU A 225 11.66 -4.05 23.40
C GLU A 225 12.96 -4.84 23.09
N HIS A 226 13.72 -5.16 24.15
CA HIS A 226 15.00 -5.86 24.06
C HIS A 226 14.90 -7.33 23.61
N GLU A 227 13.72 -7.94 23.67
CA GLU A 227 13.48 -9.31 23.20
C GLU A 227 13.13 -9.36 21.70
N ILE A 228 12.86 -8.21 21.06
CA ILE A 228 12.50 -8.14 19.65
C ILE A 228 13.72 -8.49 18.79
N ASN A 229 13.61 -9.58 18.02
CA ASN A 229 14.62 -10.09 17.09
C ASN A 229 14.07 -10.26 15.67
N GLU A 230 14.91 -10.76 14.75
CA GLU A 230 14.59 -10.95 13.32
C GLU A 230 13.38 -11.85 13.03
N ASP A 231 13.06 -12.80 13.92
CA ASP A 231 11.95 -13.75 13.73
C ASP A 231 10.65 -13.24 14.40
N THR A 232 10.77 -12.48 15.50
CA THR A 232 9.61 -11.94 16.21
C THR A 232 9.07 -10.65 15.60
N ILE A 233 9.94 -9.81 15.00
CA ILE A 233 9.55 -8.51 14.47
C ILE A 233 8.41 -8.63 13.43
N SER A 234 8.51 -9.59 12.51
CA SER A 234 7.48 -9.83 11.49
C SER A 234 6.13 -10.27 12.08
N LYS A 235 6.14 -11.06 13.16
CA LYS A 235 4.92 -11.45 13.89
C LYS A 235 4.22 -10.24 14.50
N ILE A 236 4.97 -9.31 15.09
CA ILE A 236 4.39 -8.11 15.72
C ILE A 236 3.88 -7.15 14.64
N PHE A 237 4.58 -7.00 13.51
CA PHE A 237 4.07 -6.27 12.35
C PHE A 237 2.73 -6.83 11.86
N LYS A 238 2.61 -8.15 11.70
CA LYS A 238 1.35 -8.80 11.31
C LYS A 238 0.18 -8.45 12.24
N LEU A 239 0.46 -8.27 13.53
CA LEU A 239 -0.54 -7.95 14.55
C LEU A 239 -0.89 -6.45 14.59
N LEU A 240 -0.03 -5.59 14.02
CA LEU A 240 -0.17 -4.14 14.04
C LEU A 240 -1.55 -3.62 13.57
N PRO A 241 -2.18 -4.16 12.51
CA PRO A 241 -3.45 -3.65 12.01
C PRO A 241 -4.60 -3.74 13.01
N HIS A 242 -4.47 -4.59 14.02
CA HIS A 242 -5.52 -4.84 15.00
C HIS A 242 -5.58 -3.82 16.13
N PHE A 243 -4.48 -3.09 16.39
CA PHE A 243 -4.46 -1.97 17.32
C PHE A 243 -5.30 -0.79 16.81
N ARG A 244 -5.79 0.06 17.72
CA ARG A 244 -6.49 1.31 17.43
C ARG A 244 -5.70 2.46 18.03
N GLU A 245 -5.98 2.81 19.27
CA GLU A 245 -5.39 3.96 19.97
C GLU A 245 -3.90 3.77 20.21
N SER A 246 -3.43 2.56 20.47
CA SER A 246 -1.99 2.32 20.73
C SER A 246 -1.16 1.99 19.49
N LYS A 247 -1.79 1.95 18.30
CA LYS A 247 -1.13 1.57 17.04
C LYS A 247 0.12 2.40 16.77
N LYS A 248 0.05 3.73 16.90
CA LYS A 248 1.17 4.64 16.61
C LYS A 248 2.39 4.37 17.51
N THR A 249 2.16 4.05 18.78
CA THR A 249 3.23 3.76 19.75
C THR A 249 3.96 2.47 19.38
N VAL A 250 3.20 1.40 19.12
CA VAL A 250 3.77 0.11 18.69
C VAL A 250 4.46 0.25 17.34
N LEU A 251 3.88 1.01 16.41
CA LEU A 251 4.49 1.27 15.12
C LEU A 251 5.85 1.96 15.24
N ASN A 252 5.95 3.04 16.05
CA ASN A 252 7.20 3.76 16.24
C ASN A 252 8.32 2.85 16.79
N LEU A 253 7.98 1.97 17.73
CA LEU A 253 8.87 0.95 18.28
C LEU A 253 9.36 -0.01 17.18
N LEU A 254 8.43 -0.52 16.37
CA LEU A 254 8.75 -1.46 15.28
C LEU A 254 9.59 -0.82 14.18
N GLU A 255 9.34 0.43 13.81
CA GLU A 255 10.16 1.17 12.84
C GLU A 255 11.60 1.37 13.35
N GLN A 256 11.76 1.68 14.64
CA GLN A 256 13.09 1.76 15.27
C GLN A 256 13.81 0.41 15.27
N LYS A 257 13.12 -0.66 15.64
CA LYS A 257 13.71 -2.01 15.58
C LYS A 257 13.99 -2.50 14.17
N LEU A 258 13.18 -2.09 13.19
CA LEU A 258 13.45 -2.42 11.80
C LEU A 258 14.75 -1.76 11.31
N LEU A 259 15.03 -0.52 11.70
CA LEU A 259 16.32 0.15 11.42
C LEU A 259 17.53 -0.62 11.98
N GLU A 260 17.39 -1.26 13.14
CA GLU A 260 18.46 -2.04 13.77
C GLU A 260 18.62 -3.44 13.16
N LEU A 261 17.50 -4.09 12.81
CA LEU A 261 17.45 -5.52 12.51
C LEU A 261 17.33 -5.85 11.01
N TRP A 262 17.03 -4.88 10.14
CA TRP A 262 16.64 -5.16 8.74
C TRP A 262 17.59 -6.13 8.01
N CYS A 263 18.92 -5.97 8.15
CA CYS A 263 19.92 -6.84 7.51
C CYS A 263 19.77 -8.33 7.84
N ARG A 264 19.18 -8.66 9.00
CA ARG A 264 19.04 -10.03 9.51
C ARG A 264 17.66 -10.62 9.24
N VAL A 265 16.68 -9.80 8.88
CA VAL A 265 15.32 -10.26 8.58
C VAL A 265 15.33 -11.10 7.30
N LYS A 266 14.76 -12.30 7.36
CA LYS A 266 14.63 -13.21 6.22
C LYS A 266 13.48 -12.79 5.31
N LEU A 267 13.51 -13.27 4.07
CA LEU A 267 12.50 -12.95 3.05
C LEU A 267 11.04 -13.11 3.52
N PRO A 268 10.61 -14.23 4.16
CA PRO A 268 9.21 -14.34 4.60
C PRO A 268 8.83 -13.28 5.63
N GLY A 269 9.75 -12.94 6.53
CA GLY A 269 9.55 -11.89 7.53
C GLY A 269 9.44 -10.51 6.88
N MET A 270 10.33 -10.20 5.93
CA MET A 270 10.31 -8.91 5.22
C MET A 270 9.06 -8.75 4.35
N TYR A 271 8.60 -9.83 3.72
CA TYR A 271 7.35 -9.81 2.97
C TYR A 271 6.13 -9.57 3.87
N GLU A 272 6.06 -10.23 5.04
CA GLU A 272 4.97 -9.99 6.01
C GLU A 272 4.97 -8.55 6.51
N ILE A 273 6.16 -7.99 6.76
CA ILE A 273 6.37 -6.58 7.08
C ILE A 273 5.78 -5.74 5.94
N LEU A 274 6.23 -5.90 4.70
CA LEU A 274 5.76 -5.14 3.54
C LEU A 274 4.25 -5.28 3.27
N ASN A 275 3.66 -6.45 3.52
CA ASN A 275 2.21 -6.66 3.44
C ASN A 275 1.45 -5.88 4.51
N THR A 276 2.02 -5.77 5.71
CA THR A 276 1.46 -4.89 6.75
C THR A 276 1.46 -3.44 6.25
N TYR A 277 2.53 -3.00 5.57
CA TYR A 277 2.59 -1.67 4.94
C TYR A 277 1.50 -1.43 3.90
N LEU A 278 1.07 -2.46 3.15
CA LEU A 278 -0.01 -2.34 2.17
C LEU A 278 -1.40 -2.10 2.81
N GLN A 279 -1.60 -2.53 4.06
CA GLN A 279 -2.89 -2.43 4.74
C GLN A 279 -3.08 -1.09 5.48
N GLU A 280 -1.98 -0.42 5.79
CA GLU A 280 -1.95 0.75 6.66
C GLU A 280 -1.51 2.00 5.89
N ASN A 281 -2.08 3.17 6.22
CA ASN A 281 -1.80 4.43 5.51
C ASN A 281 -0.83 5.36 6.26
N SER A 282 -0.29 4.96 7.40
CA SER A 282 0.37 5.85 8.36
C SER A 282 1.83 5.45 8.64
N TRP A 283 2.71 5.60 7.66
CA TRP A 283 4.11 5.17 7.76
C TRP A 283 5.09 6.32 7.59
N ARG A 284 6.30 6.18 8.17
CA ARG A 284 7.40 7.10 7.88
C ARG A 284 8.01 6.77 6.51
N PRO A 285 8.31 7.78 5.67
CA PRO A 285 8.98 7.57 4.39
C PRO A 285 10.31 6.81 4.51
N ASP A 286 11.03 7.02 5.61
CA ASP A 286 12.31 6.37 5.89
C ASP A 286 12.19 4.84 6.00
N SER A 287 11.05 4.35 6.48
CA SER A 287 10.79 2.90 6.63
C SER A 287 10.83 2.19 5.27
N PHE A 288 10.34 2.82 4.20
CA PHE A 288 10.40 2.25 2.86
C PHE A 288 11.82 2.18 2.29
N ALA A 289 12.67 3.17 2.62
CA ALA A 289 14.07 3.17 2.20
C ALA A 289 14.84 2.00 2.84
N ILE A 290 14.49 1.60 4.07
CA ILE A 290 15.07 0.42 4.72
C ILE A 290 14.71 -0.86 3.96
N ILE A 291 13.43 -1.02 3.59
CA ILE A 291 12.95 -2.20 2.84
C ILE A 291 13.59 -2.22 1.45
N ALA A 292 13.73 -1.07 0.80
CA ALA A 292 14.47 -0.93 -0.46
C ALA A 292 15.94 -1.35 -0.32
N GLY A 293 16.61 -0.96 0.77
CA GLY A 293 18.00 -1.35 1.07
C GLY A 293 18.14 -2.83 1.36
N TRP A 294 17.15 -3.41 2.02
CA TRP A 294 17.04 -4.86 2.21
C TRP A 294 16.93 -5.59 0.87
N LEU A 295 16.04 -5.13 -0.03
CA LEU A 295 15.86 -5.72 -1.36
C LEU A 295 17.18 -5.67 -2.14
N TYR A 296 17.86 -4.53 -2.13
CA TYR A 296 19.15 -4.35 -2.82
C TYR A 296 20.23 -5.30 -2.32
N THR A 297 20.29 -5.52 -1.01
CA THR A 297 21.29 -6.39 -0.38
C THR A 297 21.00 -7.87 -0.69
N ASN A 298 19.73 -8.26 -0.64
CA ASN A 298 19.30 -9.66 -0.75
C ASN A 298 18.95 -10.10 -2.18
N ILE A 299 19.01 -9.20 -3.17
CA ILE A 299 18.55 -9.44 -4.56
C ILE A 299 19.09 -10.72 -5.20
N HIS A 300 20.28 -11.15 -4.82
CA HIS A 300 20.94 -12.35 -5.33
C HIS A 300 20.27 -13.65 -4.86
N ALA A 301 19.61 -13.64 -3.69
CA ALA A 301 18.93 -14.78 -3.08
C ALA A 301 17.46 -14.92 -3.50
N LEU A 302 16.84 -13.86 -4.02
CA LEU A 302 15.43 -13.88 -4.45
C LEU A 302 15.24 -14.71 -5.71
N ASP A 303 14.14 -15.45 -5.82
CA ASP A 303 13.66 -16.06 -7.06
C ASP A 303 12.65 -15.17 -7.80
N ASP A 304 12.12 -15.66 -8.92
CA ASP A 304 11.24 -14.87 -9.80
C ASP A 304 9.94 -14.48 -9.10
N ASP A 305 9.35 -15.39 -8.31
CA ASP A 305 8.09 -15.17 -7.60
C ASP A 305 8.28 -14.20 -6.43
N SER A 306 9.35 -14.37 -5.65
CA SER A 306 9.68 -13.47 -4.54
C SER A 306 9.95 -12.05 -5.02
N LEU A 307 10.64 -11.88 -6.15
CA LEU A 307 10.87 -10.55 -6.72
C LEU A 307 9.57 -9.93 -7.24
N LEU A 308 8.72 -10.71 -7.90
CA LEU A 308 7.42 -10.25 -8.40
C LEU A 308 6.56 -9.71 -7.25
N GLU A 309 6.49 -10.43 -6.13
CA GLU A 309 5.74 -10.02 -4.93
C GLU A 309 6.25 -8.67 -4.39
N MET A 310 7.57 -8.53 -4.23
CA MET A 310 8.19 -7.30 -3.73
C MET A 310 7.95 -6.11 -4.66
N VAL A 311 8.19 -6.28 -5.97
CA VAL A 311 8.00 -5.21 -6.98
C VAL A 311 6.51 -4.81 -7.04
N THR A 312 5.60 -5.78 -7.00
CA THR A 312 4.16 -5.52 -6.99
C THR A 312 3.74 -4.76 -5.74
N ALA A 313 4.28 -5.10 -4.57
CA ALA A 313 3.98 -4.41 -3.33
C ALA A 313 4.48 -2.95 -3.36
N PHE A 314 5.73 -2.68 -3.74
CA PHE A 314 6.23 -1.31 -3.89
C PHE A 314 5.41 -0.49 -4.90
N THR A 315 5.02 -1.13 -6.00
CA THR A 315 4.16 -0.52 -7.03
C THR A 315 2.79 -0.16 -6.46
N LYS A 316 2.15 -1.03 -5.67
CA LYS A 316 0.87 -0.74 -5.01
C LYS A 316 0.98 0.38 -3.97
N ILE A 317 2.06 0.42 -3.20
CA ILE A 317 2.35 1.47 -2.21
C ILE A 317 2.64 2.82 -2.89
N LYS A 318 2.97 2.81 -4.18
CA LYS A 318 3.43 3.98 -4.95
C LYS A 318 4.74 4.56 -4.38
N TYR A 319 5.59 3.70 -3.84
CA TYR A 319 6.93 4.08 -3.39
C TYR A 319 7.98 3.60 -4.39
N ASN A 320 8.91 4.49 -4.72
CA ASN A 320 10.06 4.19 -5.55
C ASN A 320 11.28 4.99 -5.08
N ASP A 321 12.45 4.34 -5.13
CA ASP A 321 13.73 4.99 -4.91
C ASP A 321 14.81 4.39 -5.84
N GLY A 322 16.00 4.98 -5.81
CA GLY A 322 17.12 4.51 -6.63
C GLY A 322 17.65 3.14 -6.22
N GLN A 323 17.34 2.63 -5.03
CA GLN A 323 17.78 1.30 -4.59
C GLN A 323 16.90 0.21 -5.19
N ILE A 324 15.58 0.41 -5.24
CA ILE A 324 14.64 -0.50 -5.91
C ILE A 324 14.99 -0.64 -7.39
N GLU A 325 15.19 0.49 -8.09
CA GLU A 325 15.55 0.47 -9.51
C GLU A 325 16.86 -0.31 -9.74
N LYS A 326 17.92 0.00 -8.97
CA LYS A 326 19.21 -0.71 -9.06
C LYS A 326 19.11 -2.19 -8.71
N SER A 327 18.20 -2.56 -7.80
CA SER A 327 17.95 -3.96 -7.43
C SER A 327 17.38 -4.71 -8.62
N ILE A 328 16.34 -4.17 -9.26
CA ILE A 328 15.71 -4.77 -10.44
C ILE A 328 16.72 -4.87 -11.59
N GLU A 329 17.50 -3.81 -11.82
CA GLU A 329 18.57 -3.80 -12.80
C GLU A 329 19.59 -4.92 -12.55
N ARG A 330 20.07 -5.06 -11.30
CA ARG A 330 21.02 -6.10 -10.91
C ARG A 330 20.44 -7.50 -11.08
N TYR A 331 19.16 -7.69 -10.74
CA TYR A 331 18.48 -8.96 -10.95
C TYR A 331 18.43 -9.35 -12.43
N ILE A 332 18.01 -8.43 -13.30
CA ILE A 332 17.93 -8.65 -14.75
C ILE A 332 19.31 -8.92 -15.33
N ARG A 333 20.35 -8.18 -14.93
CA ARG A 333 21.72 -8.43 -15.41
C ARG A 333 22.25 -9.81 -14.99
N LEU A 334 21.95 -10.26 -13.78
CA LEU A 334 22.47 -11.52 -13.24
C LEU A 334 21.67 -12.75 -13.69
N LYS A 335 20.35 -12.62 -13.75
CA LYS A 335 19.42 -13.73 -14.00
C LYS A 335 18.68 -13.63 -15.32
N GLY A 336 18.88 -12.57 -16.11
CA GLY A 336 18.17 -12.31 -17.37
C GLY A 336 18.12 -13.51 -18.31
N SER A 337 19.22 -14.25 -18.45
CA SER A 337 19.33 -15.48 -19.25
C SER A 337 18.50 -16.66 -18.73
N LYS A 338 18.19 -16.68 -17.43
CA LYS A 338 17.49 -17.74 -16.72
C LYS A 338 16.03 -17.40 -16.37
N LEU A 339 15.57 -16.20 -16.70
CA LEU A 339 14.18 -15.78 -16.46
C LEU A 339 13.21 -16.67 -17.24
N GLU A 340 12.23 -17.22 -16.55
CA GLU A 340 11.17 -18.07 -17.12
C GLU A 340 9.77 -17.47 -16.91
N SER A 341 9.59 -16.59 -15.90
CA SER A 341 8.27 -16.05 -15.56
C SER A 341 7.87 -14.85 -16.43
N PRO A 342 6.86 -14.96 -17.32
CA PRO A 342 6.34 -13.81 -18.06
C PRO A 342 5.61 -12.82 -17.13
N ILE A 343 5.06 -13.29 -16.01
CA ILE A 343 4.34 -12.46 -15.03
C ILE A 343 5.31 -11.52 -14.32
N LEU A 344 6.52 -11.99 -13.98
CA LEU A 344 7.57 -11.13 -13.44
C LEU A 344 7.92 -9.99 -14.40
N ILE A 345 8.09 -10.28 -15.69
CA ILE A 345 8.39 -9.27 -16.72
C ILE A 345 7.26 -8.23 -16.80
N VAL A 346 6.01 -8.68 -16.78
CA VAL A 346 4.85 -7.77 -16.71
C VAL A 346 4.90 -6.91 -15.45
N GLY A 347 5.21 -7.50 -14.29
CA GLY A 347 5.36 -6.76 -13.03
C GLY A 347 6.44 -5.69 -13.08
N ILE A 348 7.61 -6.01 -13.63
CA ILE A 348 8.73 -5.08 -13.82
C ILE A 348 8.38 -3.95 -14.79
N LEU A 349 7.75 -4.27 -15.93
CA LEU A 349 7.38 -3.26 -16.92
C LEU A 349 6.24 -2.36 -16.42
N ASN A 350 5.30 -2.91 -15.63
CA ASN A 350 4.28 -2.11 -14.95
C ASN A 350 4.90 -1.17 -13.90
N TYR A 351 5.88 -1.64 -13.12
CA TYR A 351 6.68 -0.80 -12.24
C TYR A 351 7.35 0.34 -13.02
N CYS A 352 8.01 0.03 -14.15
CA CYS A 352 8.66 1.05 -14.98
C CYS A 352 7.64 2.08 -15.50
N MET A 353 6.48 1.63 -15.97
CA MET A 353 5.43 2.51 -16.47
C MET A 353 4.87 3.42 -15.38
N GLN A 354 4.54 2.87 -14.20
CA GLN A 354 3.92 3.61 -13.11
C GLN A 354 4.84 4.71 -12.54
N PHE A 355 6.13 4.42 -12.42
CA PHE A 355 7.12 5.39 -11.93
C PHE A 355 7.85 6.12 -13.06
N ARG A 356 7.47 5.86 -14.32
CA ARG A 356 8.09 6.40 -15.54
C ARG A 356 9.61 6.18 -15.58
N ILE A 357 10.06 5.00 -15.15
CA ILE A 357 11.47 4.62 -15.12
C ILE A 357 11.92 4.24 -16.52
N ARG A 358 12.94 4.96 -17.00
CA ARG A 358 13.54 4.74 -18.33
C ARG A 358 14.97 4.20 -18.19
N ASN A 359 15.13 3.12 -17.45
CA ASN A 359 16.40 2.45 -17.28
C ASN A 359 16.68 1.51 -18.48
N VAL A 360 17.70 1.85 -19.26
CA VAL A 360 18.11 1.14 -20.47
C VAL A 360 18.40 -0.34 -20.19
N HIS A 361 19.02 -0.67 -19.06
CA HIS A 361 19.39 -2.04 -18.73
C HIS A 361 18.19 -2.90 -18.36
N ILE A 362 17.22 -2.33 -17.64
CA ILE A 362 15.95 -3.01 -17.31
C ILE A 362 15.15 -3.25 -18.60
N LEU A 363 14.92 -2.19 -19.38
CA LEU A 363 14.11 -2.25 -20.60
C LEU A 363 14.72 -3.18 -21.65
N ASN A 364 16.04 -3.12 -21.89
CA ASN A 364 16.69 -4.03 -22.84
C ASN A 364 16.67 -5.47 -22.36
N GLY A 365 16.83 -5.74 -21.06
CA GLY A 365 16.75 -7.09 -20.53
C GLY A 365 15.34 -7.69 -20.67
N CYS A 366 14.29 -6.89 -20.51
CA CYS A 366 12.92 -7.31 -20.79
C CYS A 366 12.67 -7.55 -22.30
N GLN A 367 13.27 -6.76 -23.20
CA GLN A 367 13.22 -7.03 -24.65
C GLN A 367 13.95 -8.31 -25.02
N GLU A 368 15.11 -8.58 -24.41
CA GLU A 368 15.86 -9.82 -24.63
C GLU A 368 15.04 -11.04 -24.20
N TYR A 369 14.35 -10.97 -23.05
CA TYR A 369 13.42 -12.02 -22.63
C TYR A 369 12.35 -12.29 -23.70
N TYR A 370 11.72 -11.25 -24.24
CA TYR A 370 10.75 -11.38 -25.33
C TYR A 370 11.38 -12.06 -26.56
N TRP A 371 12.62 -11.72 -26.91
CA TRP A 371 13.31 -12.33 -28.05
C TRP A 371 13.56 -13.83 -27.86
N ARG A 372 13.91 -14.26 -26.64
CA ARG A 372 14.19 -15.66 -26.35
C ARG A 372 12.93 -16.50 -26.15
N LYS A 373 11.90 -15.93 -25.53
CA LYS A 373 10.73 -16.66 -25.02
C LYS A 373 9.41 -16.21 -25.64
N GLY A 374 9.42 -15.32 -26.63
CA GLY A 374 8.22 -14.70 -27.24
C GLY A 374 7.11 -15.67 -27.60
N ASN A 375 7.45 -16.82 -28.20
CA ASN A 375 6.49 -17.85 -28.60
C ASN A 375 5.78 -18.55 -27.42
N TYR A 376 6.34 -18.48 -26.23
CA TYR A 376 5.80 -19.09 -25.01
C TYR A 376 5.02 -18.09 -24.15
N ILE A 377 5.03 -16.80 -24.51
CA ILE A 377 4.32 -15.77 -23.75
C ILE A 377 2.82 -15.90 -24.02
N PRO A 378 1.99 -16.05 -22.98
CA PRO A 378 0.55 -15.97 -23.11
C PRO A 378 0.08 -14.66 -23.76
N ILE A 379 -0.88 -14.75 -24.69
CA ILE A 379 -1.34 -13.63 -25.52
C ILE A 379 -1.87 -12.45 -24.68
N ASN A 380 -2.55 -12.76 -23.57
CA ASN A 380 -3.06 -11.78 -22.61
C ASN A 380 -1.97 -10.94 -21.94
N PHE A 381 -0.70 -11.36 -21.96
CA PHE A 381 0.42 -10.57 -21.43
C PHE A 381 1.09 -9.68 -22.47
N ILE A 382 0.85 -9.90 -23.76
CA ILE A 382 1.58 -9.20 -24.83
C ILE A 382 1.32 -7.69 -24.75
N LYS A 383 0.07 -7.23 -24.59
CA LYS A 383 -0.22 -5.80 -24.37
C LYS A 383 0.60 -5.23 -23.20
N SER A 384 0.60 -5.91 -22.06
CA SER A 384 1.28 -5.46 -20.85
C SER A 384 2.80 -5.45 -20.97
N ILE A 385 3.35 -6.22 -21.91
CA ILE A 385 4.79 -6.20 -22.23
C ILE A 385 5.12 -5.09 -23.24
N ILE A 386 4.29 -4.89 -24.27
CA ILE A 386 4.59 -3.96 -25.36
C ILE A 386 4.25 -2.51 -25.01
N PHE A 387 3.09 -2.27 -24.42
CA PHE A 387 2.58 -0.92 -24.17
C PHE A 387 3.55 -0.04 -23.37
N PRO A 388 4.24 -0.54 -22.33
CA PRO A 388 5.21 0.26 -21.56
C PRO A 388 6.32 0.87 -22.41
N TYR A 389 6.82 0.19 -23.45
CA TYR A 389 7.85 0.76 -24.33
C TYR A 389 7.32 1.96 -25.11
N GLY A 390 6.08 1.87 -25.61
CA GLY A 390 5.44 2.99 -26.29
C GLY A 390 5.17 4.17 -25.35
N PHE A 391 4.62 3.89 -24.17
CA PHE A 391 4.35 4.89 -23.15
C PHE A 391 5.63 5.61 -22.67
N LEU A 392 6.72 4.87 -22.44
CA LEU A 392 8.01 5.43 -22.02
C LEU A 392 8.82 6.03 -23.18
N TYR A 393 8.23 6.07 -24.39
CA TYR A 393 8.86 6.53 -25.64
C TYR A 393 10.20 5.84 -25.94
N TYR A 394 10.30 4.53 -25.63
CA TYR A 394 11.53 3.75 -25.74
C TYR A 394 11.57 2.97 -27.06
N TYR A 395 12.36 3.49 -28.02
CA TYR A 395 12.39 2.99 -29.39
C TYR A 395 13.43 1.89 -29.63
N ASN A 396 13.00 0.81 -30.26
CA ASN A 396 13.86 -0.20 -30.90
C ASN A 396 13.14 -0.71 -32.17
N SER A 397 13.62 -0.32 -33.35
CA SER A 397 12.96 -0.59 -34.64
C SER A 397 12.72 -2.07 -34.91
N ASN A 398 13.74 -2.90 -34.68
CA ASN A 398 13.69 -4.34 -34.92
C ASN A 398 12.69 -5.02 -33.98
N TYR A 399 12.62 -4.53 -32.73
CA TYR A 399 11.67 -5.02 -31.74
C TYR A 399 10.22 -4.77 -32.17
N PHE A 400 9.88 -3.53 -32.51
CA PHE A 400 8.51 -3.17 -32.89
C PHE A 400 8.05 -3.79 -34.21
N THR A 401 8.96 -3.97 -35.16
CA THR A 401 8.65 -4.69 -36.41
C THR A 401 8.32 -6.17 -36.14
N ALA A 402 9.07 -6.83 -35.24
CA ALA A 402 8.79 -8.21 -34.86
C ALA A 402 7.45 -8.33 -34.10
N VAL A 403 7.15 -7.36 -33.24
CA VAL A 403 5.88 -7.28 -32.50
C VAL A 403 4.70 -7.10 -33.45
N GLU A 404 4.79 -6.18 -34.41
CA GLU A 404 3.74 -5.98 -35.41
C GLU A 404 3.43 -7.30 -36.14
N LYS A 405 4.48 -7.99 -36.63
CA LYS A 405 4.32 -9.28 -37.30
C LYS A 405 3.65 -10.33 -36.41
N PHE A 406 4.10 -10.46 -35.15
CA PHE A 406 3.53 -11.41 -34.21
C PHE A 406 2.05 -11.15 -33.92
N VAL A 407 1.68 -9.88 -33.76
CA VAL A 407 0.29 -9.46 -33.54
C VAL A 407 -0.54 -9.72 -34.79
N ASP A 408 0.01 -9.50 -35.98
CA ASP A 408 -0.68 -9.78 -37.25
C ASP A 408 -0.96 -11.28 -37.43
N ASP A 409 0.05 -12.12 -37.17
CA ASP A 409 -0.04 -13.59 -37.24
C ASP A 409 -1.04 -14.17 -36.22
N ASN A 410 -1.31 -13.46 -35.12
CA ASN A 410 -2.19 -13.89 -34.03
C ASN A 410 -3.42 -13.00 -33.85
N TYR A 411 -3.77 -12.18 -34.84
CA TYR A 411 -4.75 -11.10 -34.74
C TYR A 411 -6.09 -11.54 -34.12
N GLU A 412 -6.63 -12.69 -34.56
CA GLU A 412 -7.93 -13.20 -34.09
C GLU A 412 -7.97 -13.57 -32.60
N LYS A 413 -6.81 -13.78 -31.98
CA LYS A 413 -6.71 -14.17 -30.56
C LYS A 413 -6.68 -12.95 -29.62
N PHE A 414 -6.51 -11.74 -30.16
CA PHE A 414 -6.44 -10.52 -29.36
C PHE A 414 -7.80 -9.83 -29.23
N SER A 415 -8.03 -9.21 -28.08
CA SER A 415 -9.14 -8.28 -27.90
C SER A 415 -8.89 -6.99 -28.69
N ALA A 416 -9.97 -6.30 -29.07
CA ALA A 416 -9.87 -5.01 -29.75
C ALA A 416 -9.15 -3.95 -28.89
N ASP A 417 -9.34 -3.98 -27.56
CA ASP A 417 -8.63 -3.08 -26.64
C ASP A 417 -7.12 -3.36 -26.59
N ASP A 418 -6.73 -4.64 -26.63
CA ASP A 418 -5.32 -5.01 -26.62
C ASP A 418 -4.60 -4.59 -27.89
N ILE A 419 -5.21 -4.87 -29.06
CA ILE A 419 -4.66 -4.43 -30.35
C ILE A 419 -4.58 -2.91 -30.40
N SER A 420 -5.62 -2.19 -29.98
CA SER A 420 -5.63 -0.72 -29.96
C SER A 420 -4.52 -0.16 -29.09
N SER A 421 -4.31 -0.75 -27.91
CA SER A 421 -3.26 -0.34 -26.99
C SER A 421 -1.88 -0.58 -27.61
N ILE A 422 -1.67 -1.73 -28.25
CA ILE A 422 -0.41 -2.05 -28.94
C ILE A 422 -0.17 -1.09 -30.12
N ILE A 423 -1.18 -0.81 -30.94
CA ILE A 423 -1.10 0.15 -32.05
C ILE A 423 -0.72 1.54 -31.53
N LEU A 424 -1.38 2.02 -30.46
CA LEU A 424 -1.03 3.31 -29.84
C LEU A 424 0.43 3.32 -29.36
N ALA A 425 0.90 2.23 -28.75
CA ALA A 425 2.30 2.12 -28.34
C ALA A 425 3.27 2.24 -29.51
N LEU A 426 2.96 1.61 -30.65
CA LEU A 426 3.73 1.71 -31.89
C LEU A 426 3.75 3.15 -32.43
N ILE A 427 2.58 3.79 -32.52
CA ILE A 427 2.41 5.18 -32.98
C ILE A 427 3.18 6.16 -32.10
N TYR A 428 3.14 5.99 -30.77
CA TYR A 428 3.92 6.82 -29.86
C TYR A 428 5.40 6.81 -30.21
N THR A 429 5.93 5.68 -30.66
CA THR A 429 7.34 5.49 -31.06
C THR A 429 7.62 5.73 -32.55
N CYS A 430 6.68 6.32 -33.28
CA CYS A 430 6.78 6.58 -34.72
C CYS A 430 6.88 5.31 -35.59
N HIS A 431 6.29 4.20 -35.13
CA HIS A 431 6.11 2.98 -35.92
C HIS A 431 4.64 2.87 -36.33
N TYR A 432 4.35 2.84 -37.62
CA TYR A 432 2.97 2.98 -38.14
C TYR A 432 2.48 1.68 -38.79
N PRO A 433 1.78 0.80 -38.05
CA PRO A 433 1.40 -0.52 -38.53
C PRO A 433 0.13 -0.48 -39.41
N LEU A 434 0.28 -0.08 -40.68
CA LEU A 434 -0.83 0.19 -41.60
C LEU A 434 -1.80 -1.00 -41.74
N GLN A 435 -1.28 -2.22 -41.80
CA GLN A 435 -2.09 -3.44 -42.00
C GLN A 435 -2.96 -3.74 -40.76
N LEU A 436 -2.38 -3.66 -39.56
CA LEU A 436 -3.12 -3.85 -38.30
C LEU A 436 -4.21 -2.79 -38.14
N VAL A 437 -3.91 -1.54 -38.49
CA VAL A 437 -4.87 -0.43 -38.46
C VAL A 437 -6.01 -0.68 -39.44
N GLN A 438 -5.76 -1.16 -40.66
CA GLN A 438 -6.83 -1.48 -41.60
C GLN A 438 -7.74 -2.61 -41.10
N LYS A 439 -7.16 -3.64 -40.44
CA LYS A 439 -7.92 -4.75 -39.86
C LYS A 439 -8.83 -4.30 -38.70
N ILE A 440 -8.38 -3.36 -37.87
CA ILE A 440 -9.16 -2.90 -36.70
C ILE A 440 -10.35 -2.02 -37.08
N PHE A 441 -10.25 -1.28 -38.19
CA PHE A 441 -11.32 -0.43 -38.72
C PHE A 441 -12.30 -1.18 -39.65
N THR A 442 -12.33 -2.51 -39.59
CA THR A 442 -13.33 -3.31 -40.34
C THR A 442 -14.74 -3.11 -39.78
N PRO A 443 -15.79 -3.04 -40.63
CA PRO A 443 -17.16 -2.77 -40.18
C PRO A 443 -17.67 -3.72 -39.10
N GLU A 444 -17.31 -5.00 -39.20
CA GLU A 444 -17.67 -6.06 -38.25
C GLU A 444 -17.09 -5.82 -36.85
N ARG A 445 -15.89 -5.25 -36.76
CA ARG A 445 -15.25 -4.90 -35.49
C ARG A 445 -15.84 -3.61 -34.94
N LEU A 446 -16.09 -2.61 -35.78
CA LEU A 446 -16.66 -1.33 -35.37
C LEU A 446 -18.06 -1.47 -34.79
N SER A 447 -18.93 -2.32 -35.36
CA SER A 447 -20.27 -2.56 -34.81
C SER A 447 -20.24 -3.06 -33.37
N ASN A 448 -19.24 -3.86 -33.01
CA ASN A 448 -19.10 -4.44 -31.67
C ASN A 448 -18.51 -3.47 -30.62
N ILE A 449 -17.95 -2.34 -31.05
CA ILE A 449 -17.20 -1.40 -30.18
C ILE A 449 -18.01 -0.15 -29.84
N THR A 450 -19.08 0.15 -30.59
CA THR A 450 -19.87 1.39 -30.48
C THR A 450 -20.35 1.71 -29.05
N ASP A 451 -20.53 0.70 -28.20
CA ASP A 451 -20.99 0.86 -26.82
C ASP A 451 -19.85 1.18 -25.81
N ASP A 452 -18.59 0.92 -26.16
CA ASP A 452 -17.43 1.21 -25.30
C ASP A 452 -16.82 2.59 -25.63
N SER A 453 -17.25 3.59 -24.86
CA SER A 453 -16.78 4.97 -25.02
C SER A 453 -15.26 5.16 -24.88
N LEU A 454 -14.57 4.33 -24.10
CA LEU A 454 -13.13 4.46 -23.88
C LEU A 454 -12.36 3.85 -25.06
N LEU A 455 -12.78 2.67 -25.51
CA LEU A 455 -12.19 2.02 -26.68
C LEU A 455 -12.44 2.86 -27.94
N MET A 456 -13.65 3.40 -28.12
CA MET A 456 -13.94 4.33 -29.22
C MET A 456 -13.03 5.55 -29.21
N ARG A 457 -12.76 6.16 -28.05
CA ARG A 457 -11.81 7.28 -27.96
C ARG A 457 -10.39 6.89 -28.40
N LYS A 458 -9.91 5.70 -28.02
CA LYS A 458 -8.62 5.18 -28.50
C LYS A 458 -8.63 4.99 -30.02
N MET A 459 -9.71 4.42 -30.58
CA MET A 459 -9.84 4.24 -32.03
C MET A 459 -9.83 5.56 -32.78
N THR A 460 -10.58 6.56 -32.33
CA THR A 460 -10.59 7.89 -32.97
C THR A 460 -9.22 8.57 -32.86
N LEU A 461 -8.49 8.36 -31.75
CA LEU A 461 -7.11 8.83 -31.61
C LEU A 461 -6.17 8.14 -32.60
N ILE A 462 -6.27 6.81 -32.77
CA ILE A 462 -5.50 6.04 -33.75
C ILE A 462 -5.80 6.53 -35.17
N ASP A 463 -7.08 6.67 -35.54
CA ASP A 463 -7.51 7.15 -36.86
C ASP A 463 -6.93 8.53 -37.17
N THR A 464 -7.02 9.44 -36.20
CA THR A 464 -6.49 10.81 -36.32
C THR A 464 -4.96 10.79 -36.41
N ALA A 465 -4.28 10.00 -35.58
CA ALA A 465 -2.82 9.89 -35.60
C ALA A 465 -2.30 9.34 -36.93
N MET A 466 -2.89 8.25 -37.42
CA MET A 466 -2.54 7.64 -38.70
C MET A 466 -2.80 8.59 -39.87
N THR A 467 -3.88 9.37 -39.83
CA THR A 467 -4.18 10.42 -40.83
C THR A 467 -3.11 11.52 -40.86
N LEU A 468 -2.50 11.84 -39.71
CA LEU A 468 -1.48 12.89 -39.62
C LEU A 468 -0.07 12.36 -39.93
N GLU A 469 0.28 11.17 -39.44
CA GLU A 469 1.66 10.66 -39.45
C GLU A 469 1.95 9.70 -40.63
N CYS A 470 0.96 9.01 -41.20
CA CYS A 470 1.15 8.00 -42.24
C CYS A 470 0.52 8.43 -43.58
N LYS A 471 1.34 8.68 -44.60
CA LYS A 471 0.89 9.15 -45.92
C LYS A 471 0.12 8.08 -46.70
N GLU A 472 0.46 6.82 -46.47
CA GLU A 472 -0.15 5.65 -47.10
C GLU A 472 -1.53 5.32 -46.50
N TYR A 473 -1.88 5.92 -45.36
CA TYR A 473 -3.18 5.73 -44.74
C TYR A 473 -4.26 6.51 -45.47
N LEU A 474 -5.28 5.80 -45.96
CA LEU A 474 -6.38 6.38 -46.72
C LEU A 474 -7.51 6.96 -45.85
N GLY A 475 -7.36 6.93 -44.51
CA GLY A 475 -8.34 7.50 -43.58
C GLY A 475 -8.41 9.04 -43.64
N PRO A 476 -9.36 9.66 -42.90
CA PRO A 476 -10.01 9.18 -41.69
C PRO A 476 -11.14 8.17 -41.92
N MET A 477 -11.22 7.14 -41.09
CA MET A 477 -12.23 6.07 -41.13
C MET A 477 -13.37 6.29 -40.14
N LEU A 478 -13.18 7.16 -39.13
CA LEU A 478 -14.18 7.45 -38.11
C LEU A 478 -14.64 8.93 -38.16
N PRO A 479 -15.91 9.20 -37.83
CA PRO A 479 -16.40 10.56 -37.59
C PRO A 479 -15.57 11.27 -36.49
N LYS A 480 -15.10 12.48 -36.79
CA LYS A 480 -14.22 13.23 -35.86
C LYS A 480 -14.96 13.90 -34.70
N ASP A 481 -16.27 14.13 -34.85
CA ASP A 481 -17.05 15.04 -33.99
C ASP A 481 -18.24 14.37 -33.26
N GLN A 482 -18.48 13.05 -33.42
CA GLN A 482 -19.71 12.40 -32.90
C GLN A 482 -19.65 11.95 -31.43
N TRP A 483 -18.47 11.84 -30.81
CA TRP A 483 -18.31 11.23 -29.46
C TRP A 483 -17.62 12.12 -28.43
N SER A 484 -17.52 13.43 -28.70
CA SER A 484 -16.76 14.37 -27.89
C SER A 484 -17.50 14.83 -26.64
N LYS A 485 -17.15 14.26 -25.48
CA LYS A 485 -17.20 15.03 -24.22
C LYS A 485 -16.20 16.19 -24.35
N SER A 486 -16.50 17.33 -23.72
CA SER A 486 -15.56 18.45 -23.69
C SER A 486 -14.25 18.01 -23.02
N VAL A 487 -13.12 18.22 -23.70
CA VAL A 487 -11.79 18.02 -23.12
C VAL A 487 -11.45 19.28 -22.34
N SER A 488 -11.28 19.15 -21.03
CA SER A 488 -10.90 20.26 -20.17
C SER A 488 -9.40 20.27 -19.92
N GLN A 489 -8.80 21.46 -19.92
CA GLN A 489 -7.41 21.65 -19.47
C GLN A 489 -7.25 21.25 -17.99
N ASP A 490 -6.14 20.56 -17.67
CA ASP A 490 -5.74 20.18 -16.31
C ASP A 490 -5.78 21.39 -15.36
N GLY A 491 -6.31 21.19 -14.16
CA GLY A 491 -6.53 22.28 -13.20
C GLY A 491 -5.24 22.94 -12.71
N ARG A 492 -4.11 22.22 -12.62
CA ARG A 492 -2.80 22.80 -12.26
C ARG A 492 -2.24 23.61 -13.41
N VAL A 493 -2.36 23.10 -14.64
CA VAL A 493 -1.95 23.84 -15.85
C VAL A 493 -2.74 25.14 -15.95
N ARG A 494 -4.07 25.08 -15.84
CA ARG A 494 -4.92 26.27 -15.86
C ARG A 494 -4.49 27.31 -14.82
N LYS A 495 -4.26 26.87 -13.57
CA LYS A 495 -3.80 27.74 -12.49
C LYS A 495 -2.47 28.42 -12.80
N ILE A 496 -1.45 27.67 -13.24
CA ILE A 496 -0.15 28.27 -13.53
C ILE A 496 -0.22 29.20 -14.75
N VAL A 497 -1.01 28.86 -15.78
CA VAL A 497 -1.24 29.72 -16.95
C VAL A 497 -1.89 31.03 -16.53
N THR A 498 -2.89 31.01 -15.64
CA THR A 498 -3.48 32.24 -15.09
C THR A 498 -2.44 33.08 -14.33
N LEU A 499 -1.51 32.45 -13.60
CA LEU A 499 -0.47 33.17 -12.86
C LEU A 499 0.59 33.83 -13.75
N ILE A 500 0.89 33.24 -14.91
CA ILE A 500 1.87 33.77 -15.88
C ILE A 500 1.20 34.58 -17.00
N HIS A 501 -0.11 34.82 -16.92
CA HIS A 501 -0.89 35.41 -18.01
C HIS A 501 -0.38 36.78 -18.45
N GLU A 502 -0.09 37.67 -17.49
CA GLU A 502 0.44 39.01 -17.79
C GLU A 502 1.82 38.95 -18.47
N ASP A 503 2.69 38.03 -18.02
CA ASP A 503 4.00 37.82 -18.63
C ASP A 503 3.86 37.32 -20.09
N LEU A 504 2.88 36.46 -20.35
CA LEU A 504 2.58 35.96 -21.70
C LEU A 504 1.99 37.06 -22.60
N LEU A 505 1.16 37.94 -22.07
CA LEU A 505 0.60 39.08 -22.82
C LEU A 505 1.69 40.03 -23.29
N GLU A 506 2.68 40.31 -22.44
CA GLU A 506 3.83 41.13 -22.78
C GLU A 506 4.64 40.50 -23.92
N ILE A 507 4.90 39.19 -23.84
CA ILE A 507 5.64 38.45 -24.88
C ILE A 507 4.84 38.36 -26.19
N ALA A 508 3.52 38.13 -26.12
CA ALA A 508 2.65 38.03 -27.29
C ALA A 508 2.44 39.39 -28.00
N GLY A 509 2.64 40.49 -27.28
CA GLY A 509 2.36 41.84 -27.78
C GLY A 509 0.87 42.21 -27.72
N GLY A 510 0.13 41.69 -26.74
CA GLY A 510 -1.28 42.02 -26.48
C GLY A 510 -2.24 40.80 -26.42
N SER A 511 -3.43 41.02 -25.88
CA SER A 511 -4.45 39.98 -25.66
C SER A 511 -5.05 39.41 -26.94
N GLU A 512 -5.06 40.18 -28.03
CA GLU A 512 -5.59 39.75 -29.33
C GLU A 512 -4.69 38.71 -30.04
N ARG A 513 -3.52 38.41 -29.46
CA ARG A 513 -2.49 37.49 -29.97
C ARG A 513 -2.27 36.26 -29.08
N LEU A 514 -3.07 36.11 -28.04
CA LEU A 514 -2.94 35.06 -27.04
C LEU A 514 -4.30 34.39 -26.82
N SER A 515 -4.36 33.08 -26.99
CA SER A 515 -5.50 32.25 -26.63
C SER A 515 -5.06 31.13 -25.68
N VAL A 516 -5.94 30.68 -24.80
CA VAL A 516 -5.66 29.66 -23.77
C VAL A 516 -6.67 28.53 -23.89
N SER A 517 -6.24 27.28 -23.66
CA SER A 517 -7.10 26.09 -23.71
C SER A 517 -7.84 25.95 -25.05
N VAL A 518 -7.09 25.96 -26.15
CA VAL A 518 -7.61 25.92 -27.51
C VAL A 518 -7.66 24.47 -28.00
N LEU A 519 -8.86 23.94 -28.26
CA LEU A 519 -9.00 22.66 -28.93
C LEU A 519 -8.82 22.86 -30.44
N VAL A 520 -7.91 22.08 -31.05
CA VAL A 520 -7.68 22.16 -32.49
C VAL A 520 -8.93 21.66 -33.25
N PRO A 521 -9.51 22.47 -34.15
CA PRO A 521 -10.73 22.09 -34.85
C PRO A 521 -10.49 20.95 -35.86
N HIS A 522 -11.56 20.20 -36.15
CA HIS A 522 -11.56 19.10 -37.14
C HIS A 522 -10.61 17.93 -36.82
N LEU A 523 -10.24 17.77 -35.55
CA LEU A 523 -9.52 16.64 -34.99
C LEU A 523 -10.35 16.00 -33.88
N CYS A 524 -9.97 14.80 -33.44
CA CYS A 524 -10.69 14.15 -32.37
C CYS A 524 -10.58 14.92 -31.04
N SER A 525 -11.62 14.82 -30.22
CA SER A 525 -11.64 15.44 -28.89
C SER A 525 -10.79 14.64 -27.90
N ASP A 526 -9.49 14.90 -27.95
CA ASP A 526 -8.49 14.31 -27.07
C ASP A 526 -7.52 15.38 -26.53
N GLU A 527 -6.89 15.10 -25.38
CA GLU A 527 -5.88 15.98 -24.77
C GLU A 527 -4.69 16.21 -25.70
N ALA A 528 -4.36 15.22 -26.55
CA ALA A 528 -3.33 15.35 -27.59
C ALA A 528 -3.56 16.52 -28.56
N TYR A 529 -4.80 17.03 -28.67
CA TYR A 529 -5.15 18.14 -29.56
C TYR A 529 -5.68 19.36 -28.81
N LEU A 530 -5.57 19.38 -27.49
CA LEU A 530 -5.77 20.57 -26.69
C LEU A 530 -4.44 21.34 -26.61
N ILE A 531 -4.44 22.61 -26.95
CA ILE A 531 -3.28 23.50 -26.81
C ILE A 531 -3.45 24.29 -25.52
N ASP A 532 -2.44 24.26 -24.64
CA ASP A 532 -2.53 24.94 -23.34
C ASP A 532 -2.52 26.46 -23.51
N ILE A 533 -1.56 26.97 -24.28
CA ILE A 533 -1.43 28.37 -24.65
C ILE A 533 -1.11 28.44 -26.15
N MET A 534 -1.78 29.33 -26.87
CA MET A 534 -1.60 29.53 -28.30
C MET A 534 -1.25 31.00 -28.57
N LEU A 535 -0.06 31.23 -29.09
CA LEU A 535 0.34 32.55 -29.61
C LEU A 535 0.00 32.61 -31.09
N HIS A 536 -0.62 33.69 -31.51
CA HIS A 536 -1.10 33.83 -32.87
C HIS A 536 -1.12 35.29 -33.34
N PRO A 537 -1.10 35.54 -34.66
CA PRO A 537 -1.40 36.86 -35.22
C PRO A 537 -2.79 37.39 -34.80
N VAL A 538 -2.97 38.71 -34.89
CA VAL A 538 -4.25 39.37 -34.61
C VAL A 538 -5.32 38.84 -35.58
N GLY A 539 -6.53 38.57 -35.06
CA GLY A 539 -7.67 38.10 -35.85
C GLY A 539 -7.90 36.58 -35.82
N LEU A 540 -6.99 35.81 -35.21
CA LEU A 540 -7.16 34.35 -35.01
C LEU A 540 -8.22 33.99 -33.96
N GLY A 541 -8.48 34.88 -32.99
CA GLY A 541 -9.49 34.71 -31.93
C GLY A 541 -10.94 34.96 -32.37
N SER A 542 -11.18 35.24 -33.66
CA SER A 542 -12.51 35.44 -34.24
C SER A 542 -13.03 34.13 -34.83
N ASN A 543 -14.34 33.88 -34.74
CA ASN A 543 -15.05 32.72 -35.33
C ASN A 543 -14.90 32.59 -36.87
N THR A 544 -14.10 33.44 -37.51
CA THR A 544 -13.86 33.51 -38.95
C THR A 544 -12.48 33.02 -39.36
N PHE A 545 -11.63 32.59 -38.41
CA PHE A 545 -10.28 32.15 -38.74
C PHE A 545 -10.27 30.86 -39.57
N ASN A 546 -9.65 30.94 -40.74
CA ASN A 546 -9.53 29.81 -41.64
C ASN A 546 -8.33 28.93 -41.24
N TRP A 547 -8.60 27.90 -40.42
CA TRP A 547 -7.63 26.87 -40.03
C TRP A 547 -7.05 26.07 -41.21
N LYS A 548 -7.49 26.30 -42.45
CA LYS A 548 -6.93 25.67 -43.66
C LYS A 548 -5.85 26.52 -44.35
N SER A 549 -5.66 27.78 -43.97
CA SER A 549 -4.61 28.63 -44.54
C SER A 549 -3.23 28.18 -44.06
N LYS A 550 -2.34 27.81 -45.00
CA LYS A 550 -0.98 27.35 -44.69
C LYS A 550 -0.09 28.49 -44.17
N CYS A 551 -0.24 29.70 -44.73
CA CYS A 551 0.54 30.89 -44.34
C CYS A 551 0.32 31.30 -42.88
N ALA A 552 -0.89 31.11 -42.35
CA ALA A 552 -1.21 31.50 -40.98
C ALA A 552 -0.73 30.47 -39.93
N LYS A 553 -0.39 29.25 -40.34
CA LYS A 553 -0.01 28.16 -39.41
C LYS A 553 1.42 28.27 -38.92
N ASP A 554 2.34 28.60 -39.82
CA ASP A 554 3.78 28.74 -39.50
C ASP A 554 4.08 29.92 -38.54
N GLU A 555 3.09 30.81 -38.37
CA GLU A 555 3.10 31.94 -37.43
C GLU A 555 2.49 31.60 -36.06
N ILE A 556 1.82 30.45 -35.92
CA ILE A 556 1.22 30.00 -34.66
C ILE A 556 2.29 29.30 -33.82
N VAL A 557 2.38 29.70 -32.55
CA VAL A 557 3.17 28.98 -31.55
C VAL A 557 2.22 28.30 -30.56
N ALA A 558 2.18 26.98 -30.60
CA ALA A 558 1.54 26.16 -29.59
C ALA A 558 2.51 25.96 -28.42
N VAL A 559 2.15 26.45 -27.25
CA VAL A 559 2.94 26.34 -26.02
C VAL A 559 2.26 25.32 -25.11
N LEU A 560 2.99 24.25 -24.80
CA LEU A 560 2.51 23.15 -23.96
C LEU A 560 3.14 23.22 -22.57
N VAL A 561 2.33 23.02 -21.52
CA VAL A 561 2.83 22.99 -20.14
C VAL A 561 2.90 21.53 -19.67
N HIS A 562 4.11 21.05 -19.43
CA HIS A 562 4.34 19.67 -19.02
C HIS A 562 4.42 19.54 -17.52
N LEU A 563 3.60 18.65 -16.98
CA LEU A 563 3.56 18.30 -15.57
C LEU A 563 4.67 17.30 -15.21
N PRO A 564 5.03 17.15 -13.93
CA PRO A 564 6.03 16.16 -13.51
C PRO A 564 5.76 14.74 -14.04
N GLU A 565 4.49 14.32 -14.06
CA GLU A 565 4.05 13.02 -14.58
C GLU A 565 4.18 12.84 -16.10
N HIS A 566 4.49 13.91 -16.84
CA HIS A 566 4.76 13.86 -18.28
C HIS A 566 6.20 13.50 -18.59
N TYR A 567 7.08 13.52 -17.58
CA TYR A 567 8.49 13.21 -17.72
C TYR A 567 8.83 11.82 -17.17
N CYS A 568 9.74 11.15 -17.86
CA CYS A 568 10.44 9.96 -17.41
C CYS A 568 11.56 10.32 -16.43
N SER A 569 12.10 9.30 -15.77
CA SER A 569 13.19 9.45 -14.80
C SER A 569 14.48 10.06 -15.37
N ASP A 570 14.64 10.04 -16.69
CA ASP A 570 15.75 10.63 -17.45
C ASP A 570 15.38 11.97 -18.11
N ASP A 571 14.31 12.63 -17.65
CA ASP A 571 13.83 13.93 -18.13
C ASP A 571 13.28 13.92 -19.58
N GLN A 572 13.13 12.76 -20.21
CA GLN A 572 12.43 12.60 -21.50
C GLN A 572 10.92 12.66 -21.31
N LEU A 573 10.18 13.17 -22.30
CA LEU A 573 8.71 13.12 -22.25
C LEU A 573 8.20 11.71 -22.56
N VAL A 574 7.06 11.36 -21.95
CA VAL A 574 6.33 10.13 -22.27
C VAL A 574 5.78 10.17 -23.71
N GLY A 575 5.59 8.99 -24.30
CA GLY A 575 5.14 8.79 -25.68
C GLY A 575 3.90 9.61 -26.08
N PRO A 576 2.84 9.66 -25.26
CA PRO A 576 1.67 10.51 -25.54
C PRO A 576 2.01 12.00 -25.71
N GLN A 577 2.95 12.53 -24.91
CA GLN A 577 3.32 13.95 -24.96
C GLN A 577 4.30 14.25 -26.10
N GLU A 578 5.18 13.31 -26.45
CA GLU A 578 5.98 13.43 -27.67
C GLU A 578 5.10 13.36 -28.93
N MET A 579 4.12 12.46 -28.97
CA MET A 579 3.13 12.41 -30.04
C MET A 579 2.34 13.73 -30.16
N ARG A 580 1.87 14.28 -29.03
CA ARG A 580 1.20 15.60 -28.98
C ARG A 580 2.06 16.69 -29.62
N LYS A 581 3.36 16.78 -29.28
CA LYS A 581 4.29 17.74 -29.90
C LYS A 581 4.42 17.51 -31.40
N ARG A 582 4.66 16.27 -31.83
CA ARG A 582 4.82 15.93 -33.27
C ARG A 582 3.57 16.27 -34.08
N HIS A 583 2.39 15.93 -33.57
CA HIS A 583 1.14 16.19 -34.28
C HIS A 583 0.88 17.69 -34.46
N LEU A 584 1.13 18.50 -33.43
CA LEU A 584 0.99 19.95 -33.55
C LEU A 584 1.97 20.54 -34.59
N ARG A 585 3.19 20.01 -34.68
CA ARG A 585 4.15 20.36 -35.74
C ARG A 585 3.68 19.95 -37.13
N LEU A 586 3.15 18.73 -37.28
CA LEU A 586 2.57 18.25 -38.55
C LEU A 586 1.38 19.10 -39.01
N LEU A 587 0.64 19.67 -38.07
CA LEU A 587 -0.43 20.62 -38.34
C LEU A 587 0.07 22.02 -38.71
N GLY A 588 1.38 22.24 -38.74
CA GLY A 588 2.05 23.47 -39.16
C GLY A 588 2.35 24.46 -38.03
N MET A 589 2.22 24.07 -36.76
CA MET A 589 2.46 24.97 -35.63
C MET A 589 3.88 24.82 -35.08
N LYS A 590 4.51 25.92 -34.69
CA LYS A 590 5.73 25.89 -33.87
C LYS A 590 5.35 25.41 -32.47
N VAL A 591 6.13 24.50 -31.89
CA VAL A 591 5.82 23.96 -30.55
C VAL A 591 6.87 24.38 -29.54
N ALA A 592 6.43 25.08 -28.49
CA ALA A 592 7.21 25.38 -27.30
C ALA A 592 6.78 24.47 -26.14
N SER A 593 7.70 24.17 -25.23
CA SER A 593 7.44 23.33 -24.05
C SER A 593 7.90 24.04 -22.79
N LEU A 594 7.01 24.15 -21.81
CA LEU A 594 7.28 24.74 -20.50
C LEU A 594 7.21 23.66 -19.42
N LYS A 595 8.17 23.66 -18.50
CA LYS A 595 8.15 22.77 -17.33
C LYS A 595 7.32 23.39 -16.22
N TYR A 596 6.29 22.69 -15.75
CA TYR A 596 5.41 23.17 -14.67
C TYR A 596 6.19 23.52 -13.40
N THR A 597 7.13 22.67 -13.00
CA THR A 597 7.97 22.88 -11.80
C THR A 597 8.80 24.15 -11.90
N THR A 598 9.45 24.37 -13.04
CA THR A 598 10.23 25.58 -13.30
C THR A 598 9.36 26.84 -13.25
N LEU A 599 8.17 26.83 -13.83
CA LEU A 599 7.23 27.96 -13.74
C LEU A 599 6.80 28.23 -12.30
N TYR A 600 6.50 27.17 -11.56
CA TYR A 600 6.10 27.25 -10.15
C TYR A 600 7.23 27.81 -9.29
N ASP A 601 8.48 27.36 -9.49
CA ASP A 601 9.65 27.83 -8.74
C ASP A 601 9.91 29.32 -8.97
N PHE A 602 9.80 29.81 -10.22
CA PHE A 602 9.93 31.24 -10.52
C PHE A 602 8.84 32.08 -9.83
N LYS A 603 7.59 31.61 -9.82
CA LYS A 603 6.48 32.31 -9.16
C LYS A 603 6.60 32.26 -7.63
N SER A 604 7.00 31.13 -7.07
CA SER A 604 7.22 30.96 -5.62
C SER A 604 8.36 31.85 -5.12
N SER A 605 9.45 31.94 -5.89
CA SER A 605 10.60 32.82 -5.60
C SER A 605 10.38 34.29 -5.97
N LYS A 606 9.23 34.66 -6.56
CA LYS A 606 8.91 36.01 -7.06
C LYS A 606 9.94 36.56 -8.06
N ASN A 607 10.63 35.69 -8.80
CA ASN A 607 11.64 36.07 -9.78
C ASN A 607 11.02 36.32 -11.16
N ASN A 608 10.35 37.46 -11.31
CA ASN A 608 9.65 37.83 -12.55
C ASN A 608 10.61 38.01 -13.75
N VAL A 609 11.81 38.55 -13.51
CA VAL A 609 12.81 38.74 -14.58
C VAL A 609 13.29 37.40 -15.13
N GLY A 610 13.58 36.44 -14.25
CA GLY A 610 13.95 35.09 -14.63
C GLY A 610 12.82 34.36 -15.38
N LEU A 611 11.58 34.53 -14.92
CA LEU A 611 10.40 33.97 -15.59
C LEU A 611 10.26 34.51 -17.02
N GLN A 612 10.30 35.83 -17.21
CA GLN A 612 10.16 36.43 -18.53
C GLN A 612 11.26 35.96 -19.49
N LYS A 613 12.51 35.90 -19.00
CA LYS A 613 13.63 35.37 -19.78
C LYS A 613 13.38 33.91 -20.17
N TYR A 614 12.96 33.07 -19.22
CA TYR A 614 12.66 31.66 -19.47
C TYR A 614 11.54 31.47 -20.50
N LEU A 615 10.41 32.19 -20.34
CA LEU A 615 9.30 32.13 -21.28
C LEU A 615 9.73 32.55 -22.68
N LYS A 616 10.47 33.65 -22.80
CA LYS A 616 10.98 34.14 -24.08
C LYS A 616 11.94 33.14 -24.73
N GLU A 617 12.90 32.60 -23.99
CA GLU A 617 13.81 31.57 -24.50
C GLU A 617 13.05 30.33 -24.99
N CYS A 618 12.03 29.87 -24.26
CA CYS A 618 11.23 28.71 -24.67
C CYS A 618 10.40 28.99 -25.93
N ILE A 619 9.83 30.19 -26.05
CA ILE A 619 9.01 30.59 -27.20
C ILE A 619 9.89 30.85 -28.44
N ASP A 620 11.03 31.51 -28.28
CA ASP A 620 11.98 31.79 -29.36
C ASP A 620 12.59 30.48 -29.92
N ASN A 621 12.80 29.48 -29.06
CA ASN A 621 13.25 28.15 -29.45
C ASN A 621 12.13 27.24 -29.98
N ALA A 622 10.89 27.73 -30.13
CA ALA A 622 9.79 26.93 -30.66
C ALA A 622 10.09 26.50 -32.09
N SER A 623 10.05 25.19 -32.35
CA SER A 623 10.46 24.62 -33.62
C SER A 623 9.30 24.01 -34.41
N LEU A 624 9.41 24.08 -35.74
CA LEU A 624 8.61 23.32 -36.70
C LEU A 624 9.25 21.95 -37.02
N SER A 625 10.51 21.74 -36.67
CA SER A 625 11.25 20.52 -36.98
C SER A 625 10.71 19.35 -36.15
N LEU A 626 10.39 18.25 -36.83
CA LEU A 626 9.97 16.99 -36.23
C LEU A 626 11.05 16.43 -35.29
#